data_AF-A0A9D9ALU1-F1
#
_entry.id   AF-A0A9D9ALU1-F1
#
_cell.length_a   1.000
_cell.length_b   1.000
_cell.length_c   1.000
_cell.angle_alpha   90.00
_cell.angle_beta   90.00
_cell.angle_gamma   90.00
#
_symmetry.space_group_name_H-M   'P 1'
#
loop_
_entity.id
_entity.type
_entity.pdbx_description
1 polymer ?
#
loop_
_entity_poly.entity_id
_entity_poly.type
_entity_poly.pdbx_seq_one_letter_code
_entity_poly.pdbx_strand_id
1 'polypeptide(L)'
;MRALTVILCLSLLPIAAEAQKPQRGDSRAIDLRTNQTFRDSPTDQNRQRDRRFDDRRDSRRDFREEVPAEPSVDVERILPYLAYTLGELHYLDYACSGNEAQVWREQMIALLAMEASESRGRRDQLIDSFNEGYRVQQRFRAVCGPQVEAERRALAHRGRDLSELMRSAYFD
;
A
#
# COMPACT_ATOMS: atom_id res chain seq x y z
N MET A 1 -28.16 13.24 -8.80
CA MET A 1 -28.98 12.17 -8.20
C MET A 1 -28.72 10.81 -8.89
N ARG A 2 -27.50 10.25 -8.78
CA ARG A 2 -27.18 8.86 -9.20
C ARG A 2 -25.91 8.35 -8.48
N ALA A 3 -25.91 8.32 -7.14
CA ALA A 3 -24.72 7.89 -6.37
C ALA A 3 -25.02 7.21 -5.01
N LEU A 4 -26.24 6.70 -4.77
CA LEU A 4 -26.67 6.36 -3.40
C LEU A 4 -27.31 4.97 -3.22
N THR A 5 -27.00 3.97 -4.06
CA THR A 5 -27.75 2.69 -4.00
C THR A 5 -26.92 1.40 -3.99
N VAL A 6 -25.66 1.40 -3.53
CA VAL A 6 -24.89 0.13 -3.42
C VAL A 6 -24.20 -0.08 -2.06
N ILE A 7 -24.37 0.81 -1.07
CA ILE A 7 -23.62 0.79 0.20
C ILE A 7 -24.19 -0.20 1.25
N LEU A 8 -25.22 -0.99 0.97
CA LEU A 8 -25.88 -1.79 2.02
C LEU A 8 -26.06 -3.26 1.63
N CYS A 9 -25.02 -4.12 1.77
CA CYS A 9 -25.27 -5.57 1.93
C CYS A 9 -24.11 -6.50 2.37
N LEU A 10 -22.94 -6.04 2.84
CA LEU A 10 -21.83 -6.96 3.18
C LEU A 10 -21.18 -6.73 4.54
N SER A 11 -21.99 -6.40 5.55
CA SER A 11 -21.54 -6.41 6.94
C SER A 11 -22.49 -7.29 7.74
N LEU A 12 -22.16 -8.57 7.91
CA LEU A 12 -22.58 -9.43 9.02
C LEU A 12 -21.99 -10.83 8.78
N LEU A 13 -20.87 -11.14 9.41
CA LEU A 13 -20.60 -12.41 10.11
C LEU A 13 -19.30 -12.25 10.95
N PRO A 14 -19.31 -12.61 12.24
CA PRO A 14 -18.18 -12.46 13.16
C PRO A 14 -17.32 -13.73 13.20
N ILE A 15 -16.00 -13.58 13.29
CA ILE A 15 -15.09 -14.67 13.67
C ILE A 15 -14.43 -14.27 14.99
N ALA A 16 -14.81 -15.00 16.03
CA ALA A 16 -14.17 -15.00 17.34
C ALA A 16 -12.91 -15.89 17.33
N ALA A 17 -12.15 -15.79 18.43
CA ALA A 17 -11.08 -16.68 18.90
C ALA A 17 -9.65 -16.32 18.44
N GLU A 18 -8.61 -16.33 19.27
CA GLU A 18 -8.45 -16.61 20.70
C GLU A 18 -7.11 -15.99 21.16
N ALA A 19 -7.01 -15.62 22.42
CA ALA A 19 -5.82 -15.09 23.06
C ALA A 19 -4.77 -16.18 23.35
N GLN A 20 -3.47 -15.85 23.26
CA GLN A 20 -2.40 -16.64 23.87
C GLN A 20 -1.41 -15.73 24.63
N LYS A 21 -1.48 -15.81 25.96
CA LYS A 21 -0.57 -15.15 26.92
C LYS A 21 0.60 -16.09 27.23
N PRO A 22 1.86 -15.61 27.28
CA PRO A 22 2.94 -16.36 27.91
C PRO A 22 3.15 -15.95 29.37
N GLN A 23 3.55 -16.95 30.17
CA GLN A 23 3.62 -16.95 31.61
C GLN A 23 4.97 -16.49 32.18
N ARG A 24 4.88 -15.71 33.27
CA ARG A 24 5.50 -15.88 34.59
C ARG A 24 6.98 -16.36 34.65
N GLY A 25 7.82 -15.47 35.16
CA GLY A 25 9.08 -15.80 35.84
C GLY A 25 9.28 -14.84 37.01
N ASP A 26 9.30 -15.38 38.22
CA ASP A 26 9.27 -14.72 39.53
C ASP A 26 10.67 -14.72 40.17
N SER A 27 10.82 -13.97 41.28
CA SER A 27 11.91 -13.97 42.28
C SER A 27 13.10 -13.05 42.01
N ARG A 28 13.66 -12.30 42.97
CA ARG A 28 13.52 -12.26 44.43
C ARG A 28 14.18 -10.97 44.96
N ALA A 29 13.69 -10.53 46.11
CA ALA A 29 14.26 -9.47 46.94
C ALA A 29 15.59 -9.86 47.60
N ILE A 30 16.48 -8.88 47.81
CA ILE A 30 17.36 -8.84 48.98
C ILE A 30 17.33 -7.40 49.52
N ASP A 31 16.87 -7.27 50.75
CA ASP A 31 16.89 -6.09 51.59
C ASP A 31 18.03 -6.25 52.60
N LEU A 32 18.98 -5.31 52.65
CA LEU A 32 19.87 -5.13 53.82
C LEU A 32 20.29 -3.67 53.95
N ARG A 33 19.48 -2.95 54.73
CA ARG A 33 19.77 -1.79 55.57
C ARG A 33 21.25 -1.54 55.92
N THR A 34 21.73 -0.32 55.74
CA THR A 34 22.60 0.35 56.74
C THR A 34 22.52 1.87 56.60
N ASN A 35 22.53 2.50 57.77
CA ASN A 35 22.19 3.89 58.05
C ASN A 35 23.47 4.74 58.02
N GLN A 36 23.50 5.87 57.31
CA GLN A 36 24.48 6.92 57.62
C GLN A 36 23.98 8.30 57.20
N THR A 37 23.75 9.11 58.22
CA THR A 37 23.43 10.52 58.17
C THR A 37 24.61 11.32 57.61
N PHE A 38 24.39 12.10 56.56
CA PHE A 38 25.27 13.23 56.22
C PHE A 38 24.41 14.41 55.76
N ARG A 39 24.72 15.59 56.28
CA ARG A 39 23.97 16.83 56.10
C ARG A 39 24.25 17.40 54.70
N ASP A 40 23.27 17.37 53.81
CA ASP A 40 23.38 18.05 52.52
C ASP A 40 22.60 19.37 52.52
N SER A 41 23.35 20.44 52.25
CA SER A 41 22.94 21.85 52.17
C SER A 41 21.75 22.09 51.21
N PRO A 42 20.93 23.13 51.43
CA PRO A 42 19.72 23.40 50.65
C PRO A 42 19.93 23.61 49.14
N THR A 43 21.17 23.90 48.72
CA THR A 43 21.50 24.28 47.34
C THR A 43 21.68 23.07 46.41
N ASP A 44 21.98 21.88 46.94
CA ASP A 44 22.26 20.69 46.11
C ASP A 44 20.97 19.96 45.71
N GLN A 45 19.97 19.94 46.58
CA GLN A 45 18.66 19.32 46.31
C GLN A 45 17.92 19.98 45.14
N ASN A 46 18.05 21.30 44.99
CA ASN A 46 17.42 22.04 43.90
C ASN A 46 18.09 21.72 42.56
N ARG A 47 19.44 21.67 42.55
CA ARG A 47 20.23 21.27 41.39
C ARG A 47 19.95 19.83 40.97
N GLN A 48 19.73 18.95 41.94
CA GLN A 48 19.40 17.55 41.70
C GLN A 48 17.95 17.36 41.25
N ARG A 49 17.02 18.25 41.65
CA ARG A 49 15.64 18.31 41.13
C ARG A 49 15.59 18.76 39.68
N ASP A 50 16.32 19.81 39.34
CA ASP A 50 16.37 20.36 37.98
C ASP A 50 16.95 19.33 37.02
N ARG A 51 18.06 18.67 37.38
CA ARG A 51 18.63 17.56 36.59
C ARG A 51 17.65 16.39 36.42
N ARG A 52 16.92 16.01 37.48
CA ARG A 52 15.93 14.91 37.41
C ARG A 52 14.71 15.26 36.55
N PHE A 53 14.37 16.54 36.46
CA PHE A 53 13.28 17.04 35.64
C PHE A 53 13.68 17.06 34.16
N ASP A 54 14.91 17.49 33.87
CA ASP A 54 15.47 17.46 32.52
C ASP A 54 15.63 16.01 32.01
N ASP A 55 16.16 15.09 32.83
CA ASP A 55 16.27 13.65 32.49
C ASP A 55 14.91 13.02 32.12
N ARG A 56 13.85 13.35 32.89
CA ARG A 56 12.49 12.82 32.61
C ARG A 56 11.88 13.40 31.35
N ARG A 57 12.23 14.63 30.97
CA ARG A 57 11.75 15.27 29.74
C ARG A 57 12.46 14.70 28.52
N ASP A 58 13.74 14.36 28.66
CA ASP A 58 14.55 13.72 27.62
C ASP A 58 14.09 12.28 27.37
N SER A 59 13.90 11.49 28.44
CA SER A 59 13.39 10.10 28.34
C SER A 59 11.98 9.99 27.73
N ARG A 60 11.16 11.04 27.78
CA ARG A 60 9.83 11.06 27.14
C ARG A 60 9.85 11.42 25.66
N ARG A 61 10.92 12.04 25.17
CA ARG A 61 11.08 12.38 23.75
C ARG A 61 11.59 11.20 22.93
N ASP A 62 12.35 10.32 23.57
CA ASP A 62 12.94 9.12 22.96
C ASP A 62 11.89 8.06 22.58
N PHE A 63 10.72 8.07 23.23
CA PHE A 63 9.58 7.18 22.94
C PHE A 63 8.45 7.85 22.17
N ARG A 64 8.74 8.86 21.34
CA ARG A 64 7.80 9.13 20.25
C ARG A 64 8.02 8.05 19.20
N GLU A 65 7.36 6.91 19.41
CA GLU A 65 7.26 5.87 18.40
C GLU A 65 6.75 6.54 17.12
N GLU A 66 7.64 6.67 16.15
CA GLU A 66 7.29 7.07 14.80
C GLU A 66 6.33 6.00 14.31
N VAL A 67 5.03 6.31 14.36
CA VAL A 67 4.00 5.47 13.75
C VAL A 67 4.50 5.20 12.34
N PRO A 68 4.75 3.93 11.96
CA PRO A 68 5.22 3.62 10.63
C PRO A 68 4.29 4.32 9.66
N ALA A 69 4.82 5.18 8.79
CA ALA A 69 4.03 5.83 7.77
C ALA A 69 3.29 4.71 7.02
N GLU A 70 1.96 4.73 7.08
CA GLU A 70 1.13 3.86 6.23
C GLU A 70 1.71 3.93 4.82
N PRO A 71 1.97 2.78 4.16
CA PRO A 71 2.61 2.79 2.85
C PRO A 71 1.73 3.59 1.89
N SER A 72 2.16 4.82 1.59
CA SER A 72 1.45 5.70 0.66
C SER A 72 1.44 5.06 -0.71
N VAL A 73 0.27 4.80 -1.25
CA VAL A 73 0.11 4.19 -2.57
C VAL A 73 0.66 5.15 -3.65
N ASP A 74 1.70 4.71 -4.38
CA ASP A 74 2.36 5.53 -5.41
C ASP A 74 1.65 5.39 -6.77
N VAL A 75 0.70 6.30 -7.02
CA VAL A 75 -0.09 6.35 -8.26
C VAL A 75 0.78 6.52 -9.50
N GLU A 76 1.89 7.27 -9.41
CA GLU A 76 2.79 7.50 -10.56
C GLU A 76 3.49 6.21 -11.02
N ARG A 77 3.63 5.22 -10.14
CA ARG A 77 4.11 3.88 -10.52
C ARG A 77 2.99 2.95 -10.99
N ILE A 78 1.80 3.08 -10.42
CA ILE A 78 0.66 2.22 -10.75
C ILE A 78 0.13 2.49 -12.16
N LEU A 79 0.03 3.76 -12.55
CA LEU A 79 -0.51 4.17 -13.85
C LEU A 79 0.23 3.54 -15.05
N PRO A 80 1.57 3.64 -15.15
CA PRO A 80 2.33 2.94 -16.19
C PRO A 80 2.12 1.42 -16.18
N TYR A 81 2.00 0.81 -14.99
CA TYR A 81 1.83 -0.64 -14.89
C TYR A 81 0.42 -1.10 -15.29
N LEU A 82 -0.60 -0.29 -15.02
CA LEU A 82 -1.95 -0.50 -15.54
C LEU A 82 -1.95 -0.38 -17.07
N ALA A 83 -1.34 0.67 -17.63
CA ALA A 83 -1.21 0.83 -19.07
C ALA A 83 -0.47 -0.35 -19.73
N TYR A 84 0.62 -0.81 -19.13
CA TYR A 84 1.35 -2.00 -19.56
C TYR A 84 0.45 -3.26 -19.58
N THR A 85 -0.31 -3.49 -18.50
CA THR A 85 -1.25 -4.62 -18.40
C THR A 85 -2.34 -4.57 -19.48
N LEU A 86 -2.85 -3.38 -19.80
CA LEU A 86 -3.80 -3.19 -20.91
C LEU A 86 -3.17 -3.52 -22.26
N GLY A 87 -1.88 -3.24 -22.45
CA GLY A 87 -1.13 -3.60 -23.65
C GLY A 87 -1.00 -5.12 -23.82
N GLU A 88 -0.69 -5.84 -22.74
CA GLU A 88 -0.62 -7.31 -22.74
C GLU A 88 -1.99 -7.92 -23.11
N LEU A 89 -3.06 -7.42 -22.48
CA LEU A 89 -4.44 -7.83 -22.77
C LEU A 89 -4.84 -7.55 -24.22
N HIS A 90 -4.49 -6.37 -24.73
CA HIS A 90 -4.77 -5.99 -26.12
C HIS A 90 -4.12 -6.95 -27.10
N TYR A 91 -2.86 -7.34 -26.88
CA TYR A 91 -2.20 -8.31 -27.76
C TYR A 91 -2.90 -9.66 -27.74
N LEU A 92 -3.24 -10.21 -26.57
CA LEU A 92 -3.91 -11.52 -26.50
C LEU A 92 -5.26 -11.52 -27.22
N ASP A 93 -6.04 -10.45 -27.04
CA ASP A 93 -7.34 -10.33 -27.71
C ASP A 93 -7.18 -10.13 -29.22
N TYR A 94 -6.24 -9.28 -29.65
CA TYR A 94 -5.92 -9.08 -31.05
C TYR A 94 -5.41 -10.36 -31.73
N ALA A 95 -4.55 -11.12 -31.07
CA ALA A 95 -3.97 -12.35 -31.62
C ALA A 95 -5.05 -13.43 -31.89
N CYS A 96 -6.14 -13.44 -31.11
CA CYS A 96 -7.19 -14.44 -31.22
C CYS A 96 -8.46 -13.98 -31.94
N SER A 97 -8.79 -12.69 -31.87
CA SER A 97 -10.01 -12.12 -32.43
C SER A 97 -9.75 -11.16 -33.60
N GLY A 98 -8.48 -10.83 -33.90
CA GLY A 98 -8.09 -9.94 -34.98
C GLY A 98 -8.45 -8.47 -34.72
N ASN A 99 -8.71 -7.73 -35.80
CA ASN A 99 -8.93 -6.28 -35.75
C ASN A 99 -10.19 -5.85 -34.98
N GLU A 100 -11.13 -6.75 -34.73
CA GLU A 100 -12.35 -6.45 -33.97
C GLU A 100 -12.09 -6.32 -32.45
N ALA A 101 -10.89 -6.71 -31.98
CA ALA A 101 -10.47 -6.64 -30.58
C ALA A 101 -10.11 -5.20 -30.12
N GLN A 102 -11.10 -4.31 -30.02
CA GLN A 102 -10.88 -2.91 -29.66
C GLN A 102 -11.06 -2.59 -28.17
N VAL A 103 -11.67 -3.48 -27.37
CA VAL A 103 -12.03 -3.23 -25.96
C VAL A 103 -10.86 -2.68 -25.13
N TRP A 104 -9.68 -3.32 -25.20
CA TRP A 104 -8.52 -2.89 -24.40
C TRP A 104 -7.87 -1.60 -24.91
N ARG A 105 -7.96 -1.33 -26.22
CA ARG A 105 -7.53 -0.05 -26.78
C ARG A 105 -8.45 1.07 -26.32
N GLU A 106 -9.76 0.84 -26.32
CA GLU A 106 -10.75 1.80 -25.81
C GLU A 106 -10.51 2.10 -24.32
N GLN A 107 -10.23 1.06 -23.51
CA GLN A 107 -9.87 1.25 -22.12
C GLN A 107 -8.59 2.07 -21.94
N MET A 108 -7.58 1.86 -22.78
CA MET A 108 -6.37 2.68 -22.78
C MET A 108 -6.67 4.14 -23.17
N ILE A 109 -7.54 4.37 -24.17
CA ILE A 109 -7.98 5.72 -24.55
C ILE A 109 -8.68 6.40 -23.38
N ALA A 110 -9.56 5.70 -22.67
CA ALA A 110 -10.24 6.21 -21.48
C ALA A 110 -9.24 6.55 -20.37
N LEU A 111 -8.25 5.68 -20.11
CA LEU A 111 -7.19 5.95 -19.14
C LEU A 111 -6.43 7.24 -19.48
N LEU A 112 -6.01 7.41 -20.73
CA LEU A 112 -5.31 8.62 -21.18
C LEU A 112 -6.17 9.88 -21.05
N ALA A 113 -7.48 9.77 -21.30
CA ALA A 113 -8.40 10.90 -21.18
C ALA A 113 -8.58 11.35 -19.72
N MET A 114 -8.53 10.42 -18.77
CA MET A 114 -8.68 10.73 -17.34
C MET A 114 -7.37 11.21 -16.71
N GLU A 115 -6.26 10.55 -17.03
CA GLU A 115 -5.00 10.66 -16.27
C GLU A 115 -3.94 11.52 -16.96
N ALA A 116 -4.11 11.77 -18.27
CA ALA A 116 -3.11 12.41 -19.11
C ALA A 116 -3.73 13.36 -20.17
N SER A 117 -4.84 14.03 -19.86
CA SER A 117 -5.48 14.98 -20.78
C SER A 117 -4.58 16.19 -21.07
N GLU A 118 -3.97 16.76 -20.03
CA GLU A 118 -3.19 18.01 -20.12
C GLU A 118 -1.68 17.76 -20.26
N SER A 119 -1.18 16.64 -19.74
CA SER A 119 0.25 16.34 -19.68
C SER A 119 0.69 15.47 -20.85
N ARG A 120 1.33 16.09 -21.85
CA ARG A 120 1.95 15.36 -22.97
C ARG A 120 2.99 14.34 -22.51
N GLY A 121 3.87 14.71 -21.58
CA GLY A 121 4.91 13.80 -21.07
C GLY A 121 4.32 12.56 -20.38
N ARG A 122 3.28 12.74 -19.55
CA ARG A 122 2.58 11.60 -18.93
C ARG A 122 1.87 10.75 -19.99
N ARG A 123 1.22 11.40 -20.96
CA ARG A 123 0.55 10.70 -22.06
C ARG A 123 1.53 9.80 -22.82
N ASP A 124 2.68 10.33 -23.19
CA ASP A 124 3.72 9.60 -23.91
C ASP A 124 4.23 8.41 -23.08
N GLN A 125 4.50 8.62 -21.79
CA GLN A 125 4.91 7.55 -20.87
C GLN A 125 3.89 6.41 -20.78
N LEU A 126 2.59 6.73 -20.69
CA LEU A 126 1.54 5.72 -20.63
C LEU A 126 1.39 4.98 -21.97
N ILE A 127 1.49 5.68 -23.09
CA ILE A 127 1.51 5.07 -24.43
C ILE A 127 2.69 4.13 -24.58
N ASP A 128 3.89 4.54 -24.15
CA ASP A 128 5.09 3.71 -24.21
C ASP A 128 4.94 2.45 -23.34
N SER A 129 4.37 2.58 -22.14
CA SER A 129 4.13 1.45 -21.25
C SER A 129 3.14 0.44 -21.86
N PHE A 130 2.05 0.93 -22.43
CA PHE A 130 1.08 0.10 -23.17
C PHE A 130 1.75 -0.63 -24.35
N ASN A 131 2.52 0.10 -25.15
CA ASN A 131 3.22 -0.48 -26.29
C ASN A 131 4.26 -1.53 -25.87
N GLU A 132 4.92 -1.33 -24.72
CA GLU A 132 5.85 -2.32 -24.19
C GLU A 132 5.13 -3.59 -23.73
N GLY A 133 4.02 -3.47 -23.00
CA GLY A 133 3.20 -4.63 -22.61
C GLY A 133 2.71 -5.43 -23.80
N TYR A 134 2.26 -4.74 -24.86
CA TYR A 134 1.90 -5.37 -26.12
C TYR A 134 3.07 -6.18 -26.71
N ARG A 135 4.27 -5.57 -26.81
CA ARG A 135 5.46 -6.22 -27.39
C ARG A 135 5.98 -7.37 -26.54
N VAL A 136 5.92 -7.25 -25.21
CA VAL A 136 6.25 -8.36 -24.30
C VAL A 136 5.34 -9.54 -24.57
N GLN A 137 4.03 -9.31 -24.59
CA GLN A 137 3.10 -10.40 -24.80
C GLN A 137 3.22 -11.01 -26.22
N GLN A 138 3.53 -10.18 -27.21
CA GLN A 138 3.79 -10.60 -28.58
C GLN A 138 4.93 -11.61 -28.72
N ARG A 139 5.96 -11.52 -27.86
CA ARG A 139 7.13 -12.42 -27.91
C ARG A 139 6.76 -13.87 -27.62
N PHE A 140 5.68 -14.12 -26.88
CA PHE A 140 5.23 -15.47 -26.55
C PHE A 140 4.47 -16.18 -27.67
N ARG A 141 4.15 -15.50 -28.79
CA ARG A 141 3.47 -16.06 -29.97
C ARG A 141 2.22 -16.87 -29.59
N ALA A 142 1.20 -16.16 -29.10
CA ALA A 142 -0.01 -16.76 -28.55
C ALA A 142 -0.65 -17.82 -29.47
N VAL A 143 -0.95 -18.99 -28.90
CA VAL A 143 -1.78 -20.02 -29.52
C VAL A 143 -3.13 -20.02 -28.83
N CYS A 144 -4.17 -19.63 -29.56
CA CYS A 144 -5.50 -19.43 -29.00
C CYS A 144 -6.08 -20.74 -28.45
N GLY A 145 -6.47 -20.72 -27.18
CA GLY A 145 -6.90 -21.90 -26.44
C GLY A 145 -6.91 -21.67 -24.92
N PRO A 146 -7.11 -22.72 -24.12
CA PRO A 146 -7.32 -22.60 -22.67
C PRO A 146 -6.18 -21.88 -21.92
N GLN A 147 -4.94 -22.02 -22.40
CA GLN A 147 -3.78 -21.37 -21.79
C GLN A 147 -3.83 -19.84 -21.96
N VAL A 148 -4.11 -19.36 -23.17
CA VAL A 148 -4.27 -17.91 -23.44
C VAL A 148 -5.47 -17.35 -22.66
N GLU A 149 -6.56 -18.10 -22.56
CA GLU A 149 -7.72 -17.66 -21.76
C GLU A 149 -7.46 -17.64 -20.24
N ALA A 150 -6.57 -18.50 -19.74
CA ALA A 150 -6.09 -18.40 -18.36
C ALA A 150 -5.23 -17.15 -18.17
N GLU A 151 -4.32 -16.86 -19.11
CA GLU A 151 -3.47 -15.68 -19.08
C GLU A 151 -4.30 -14.37 -19.17
N ARG A 152 -5.27 -14.30 -20.10
CA ARG A 152 -6.20 -13.16 -20.20
C ARG A 152 -6.91 -12.90 -18.89
N ARG A 153 -7.39 -13.95 -18.21
CA ARG A 153 -8.03 -13.82 -16.88
C ARG A 153 -7.06 -13.31 -15.84
N ALA A 154 -5.84 -13.85 -15.77
CA ALA A 154 -4.82 -13.41 -14.82
C ALA A 154 -4.46 -11.93 -15.02
N LEU A 155 -4.27 -11.49 -16.27
CA LEU A 155 -4.01 -10.10 -16.60
C LEU A 155 -5.20 -9.18 -16.29
N ALA A 156 -6.43 -9.64 -16.56
CA ALA A 156 -7.64 -8.88 -16.21
C ALA A 156 -7.81 -8.73 -14.68
N HIS A 157 -7.44 -9.75 -13.91
CA HIS A 157 -7.38 -9.66 -12.44
C HIS A 157 -6.34 -8.63 -11.99
N ARG A 158 -5.12 -8.68 -12.54
CA ARG A 158 -4.09 -7.67 -12.26
C ARG A 158 -4.56 -6.25 -12.58
N GLY A 159 -5.19 -6.04 -13.74
CA GLY A 159 -5.72 -4.72 -14.12
C GLY A 159 -6.79 -4.21 -13.15
N ARG A 160 -7.66 -5.10 -12.65
CA ARG A 160 -8.64 -4.78 -11.60
C ARG A 160 -7.94 -4.37 -10.30
N ASP A 161 -6.96 -5.14 -9.85
CA ASP A 161 -6.25 -4.87 -8.60
C ASP A 161 -5.52 -3.51 -8.67
N LEU A 162 -4.87 -3.20 -9.80
CA LEU A 162 -4.23 -1.91 -10.02
C LEU A 162 -5.24 -0.75 -10.01
N SER A 163 -6.40 -0.95 -10.64
CA SER A 163 -7.47 0.06 -10.65
C SER A 163 -8.02 0.30 -9.23
N GLU A 164 -8.11 -0.76 -8.42
CA GLU A 164 -8.56 -0.67 -7.03
C GLU A 164 -7.52 0.04 -6.14
N LEU A 165 -6.23 -0.19 -6.37
CA LEU A 165 -5.16 0.56 -5.69
C LEU A 165 -5.18 2.05 -6.06
N MET A 166 -5.43 2.39 -7.34
CA MET A 166 -5.62 3.79 -7.72
C MET A 166 -6.84 4.39 -7.03
N ARG A 167 -7.94 3.63 -6.97
CA ARG A 167 -9.16 4.05 -6.29
C ARG A 167 -8.88 4.35 -4.82
N SER A 168 -8.19 3.47 -4.08
CA SER A 168 -7.86 3.76 -2.68
C SER A 168 -7.01 5.02 -2.56
N ALA A 169 -5.95 5.15 -3.38
CA ALA A 169 -5.05 6.30 -3.36
C ALA A 169 -5.75 7.66 -3.60
N TYR A 170 -6.84 7.69 -4.36
CA TYR A 170 -7.60 8.91 -4.62
C TYR A 170 -8.62 9.27 -3.53
N PHE A 171 -9.01 8.32 -2.69
CA PHE A 171 -10.02 8.52 -1.65
C PHE A 171 -9.49 8.41 -0.22
N ASP A 172 -8.20 8.10 -0.06
CA ASP A 172 -7.44 8.21 1.19
C ASP A 172 -7.03 9.67 1.47
#